data_AF-A0A955E3Q5-F1
#
_entry.id   AF-A0A955E3Q5-F1
#
_cell.length_a   1.000
_cell.length_b   1.000
_cell.length_c   1.000
_cell.angle_alpha   90.00
_cell.angle_beta   90.00
_cell.angle_gamma   90.00
#
_symmetry.space_group_name_H-M   'P 1'
#
loop_
_entity.id
_entity.type
_entity.pdbx_description
1 polymer ?
#
loop_
_entity_poly.entity_id
_entity_poly.type
_entity_poly.pdbx_seq_one_letter_code
_entity_poly.pdbx_strand_id
1 'polypeptide(L)'
;MSSNHPDESMARRVAGFEPGSQPAPRRHKTIAGTRDDGTLVEDPGKRAPLVLGDRSFGQVTDIVCGYAEAPMPKPWLMAFTIFSSVAALGTGMILYLIITGVGVWGLNNQVDWAW
;
A
#
# COMPACT_ATOMS: atom_id res chain seq x y z
N MET A 1 18.60 16.64 -16.81
CA MET A 1 18.63 15.79 -15.60
C MET A 1 17.36 14.96 -15.61
N SER A 2 17.43 13.75 -16.17
CA SER A 2 16.27 12.86 -16.36
C SER A 2 15.81 12.32 -15.00
N SER A 3 14.58 12.60 -14.60
CA SER A 3 13.96 12.20 -13.33
C SER A 3 13.38 10.78 -13.33
N ASN A 4 13.72 9.94 -14.32
CA ASN A 4 13.24 8.57 -14.37
C ASN A 4 13.84 7.76 -13.20
N HIS A 5 13.06 7.61 -12.13
CA HIS A 5 13.40 6.78 -10.98
C HIS A 5 13.21 5.30 -11.40
N PRO A 6 14.12 4.36 -11.03
CA PRO A 6 14.07 2.98 -11.52
C PRO A 6 12.78 2.23 -11.16
N ASP A 7 12.08 2.66 -10.11
CA ASP A 7 10.74 2.18 -9.73
C ASP A 7 9.65 2.57 -10.73
N GLU A 8 9.70 3.76 -11.35
CA GLU A 8 8.76 4.15 -12.41
C GLU A 8 8.92 3.27 -13.64
N SER A 9 10.15 2.88 -13.99
CA SER A 9 10.39 1.96 -15.10
C SER A 9 9.91 0.52 -14.81
N MET A 10 9.98 0.11 -13.55
CA MET A 10 9.52 -1.21 -13.09
C MET A 10 7.99 -1.24 -12.99
N ALA A 11 7.40 -0.22 -12.38
CA ALA A 11 5.96 -0.05 -12.26
C ALA A 11 5.29 0.07 -13.63
N ARG A 12 5.88 0.82 -14.56
CA ARG A 12 5.38 0.89 -15.94
C ARG A 12 5.50 -0.44 -16.68
N ARG A 13 6.52 -1.25 -16.41
CA ARG A 13 6.64 -2.61 -16.97
C ARG A 13 5.59 -3.57 -16.44
N VAL A 14 5.40 -3.59 -15.12
CA VAL A 14 4.40 -4.45 -14.46
C VAL A 14 2.97 -4.00 -14.79
N ALA A 15 2.74 -2.69 -14.93
CA ALA A 15 1.46 -2.12 -15.33
C ALA A 15 1.22 -2.13 -16.86
N GLY A 16 2.21 -2.53 -17.67
CA GLY A 16 2.05 -2.69 -19.12
C GLY A 16 2.09 -1.41 -19.96
N PHE A 17 2.69 -0.33 -19.45
CA PHE A 17 2.81 0.96 -20.15
C PHE A 17 4.03 1.07 -21.10
N GLU A 18 4.90 0.05 -21.19
CA GLU A 18 5.99 0.01 -22.18
C GLU A 18 5.54 -0.62 -23.51
N PRO A 19 5.71 0.06 -24.66
CA PRO A 19 5.43 -0.51 -25.97
C PRO A 19 6.46 -1.59 -26.31
N GLY A 20 6.13 -2.85 -26.02
CA GLY A 20 6.96 -4.01 -26.36
C GLY A 20 6.87 -5.19 -25.39
N SER A 21 6.27 -5.01 -24.21
CA SER A 21 6.09 -6.09 -23.22
C SER A 21 4.77 -6.85 -23.36
N GLN A 22 3.86 -6.43 -24.23
CA GLN A 22 2.54 -7.02 -24.36
C GLN A 22 2.58 -8.24 -25.28
N PRO A 23 2.44 -9.48 -24.77
CA PRO A 23 2.17 -10.62 -25.63
C PRO A 23 0.86 -10.34 -26.37
N ALA A 24 0.76 -10.77 -27.64
CA ALA A 24 -0.44 -10.61 -28.48
C ALA A 24 -1.72 -10.73 -27.63
N PRO A 25 -2.72 -9.84 -27.78
CA PRO A 25 -3.85 -9.73 -26.86
C PRO A 25 -4.50 -11.11 -26.71
N ARG A 26 -4.14 -11.79 -25.62
CA ARG A 26 -4.69 -13.09 -25.27
C ARG A 26 -6.14 -12.78 -24.95
N ARG A 27 -7.05 -13.17 -25.84
CA ARG A 27 -8.49 -12.89 -25.77
C ARG A 27 -8.92 -12.87 -24.31
N HIS A 28 -9.17 -11.68 -23.76
CA HIS A 28 -9.51 -11.55 -22.35
C HIS A 28 -10.78 -12.36 -22.16
N LYS A 29 -10.72 -13.39 -21.32
CA LYS A 29 -11.93 -14.16 -21.03
C LYS A 29 -12.81 -13.21 -20.23
N THR A 30 -13.89 -12.72 -20.83
CA THR A 30 -14.81 -11.82 -20.15
C THR A 30 -15.32 -12.54 -18.91
N ILE A 31 -14.87 -12.09 -17.73
CA ILE A 31 -15.36 -12.60 -16.45
C ILE A 31 -16.80 -12.09 -16.31
N ALA A 32 -17.73 -12.98 -15.97
CA ALA A 32 -19.14 -12.61 -15.78
C ALA A 32 -19.24 -11.48 -14.73
N GLY A 33 -19.84 -10.35 -15.11
CA GLY A 33 -19.93 -9.15 -14.25
C GLY A 33 -18.83 -8.09 -14.47
N THR A 34 -18.01 -8.23 -15.52
CA THR A 34 -16.91 -7.29 -15.85
C THR A 34 -17.08 -6.73 -17.27
N ARG A 35 -16.81 -5.44 -17.45
CA ARG A 35 -16.76 -4.78 -18.76
C ARG A 35 -15.48 -5.18 -19.52
N ASP A 36 -15.48 -4.94 -20.82
CA ASP A 36 -14.36 -5.18 -21.74
C ASP A 36 -13.12 -4.31 -21.45
N ASP A 37 -13.28 -3.24 -20.68
CA ASP A 37 -12.21 -2.39 -20.13
C ASP A 37 -11.58 -2.93 -18.83
N GLY A 38 -12.10 -4.05 -18.29
CA GLY A 38 -11.64 -4.62 -17.03
C GLY A 38 -12.25 -3.97 -15.78
N THR A 39 -13.25 -3.11 -15.90
CA THR A 39 -14.01 -2.54 -14.77
C THR A 39 -15.22 -3.40 -14.39
N LEU A 40 -15.72 -3.25 -13.16
CA LEU A 40 -16.90 -3.96 -12.69
C LEU A 40 -18.19 -3.38 -13.30
N VAL A 41 -19.11 -4.26 -13.69
CA VAL A 41 -20.49 -3.85 -13.98
C VAL A 41 -21.21 -3.67 -12.65
N GLU A 42 -21.47 -2.41 -12.30
CA GLU A 42 -22.20 -2.03 -11.09
C GLU A 42 -23.70 -2.37 -11.22
N ASP A 43 -24.05 -3.61 -10.90
CA ASP A 43 -25.43 -4.11 -10.82
C ASP A 43 -25.70 -4.60 -9.39
N PRO A 44 -26.46 -3.85 -8.55
CA PRO A 44 -26.72 -4.23 -7.16
C PRO A 44 -27.49 -5.56 -7.03
N GLY A 45 -28.12 -6.05 -8.10
CA GLY A 45 -28.81 -7.34 -8.13
C GLY A 45 -27.91 -8.54 -8.43
N LYS A 46 -26.62 -8.35 -8.76
CA LYS A 46 -25.69 -9.43 -9.11
C LYS A 46 -24.42 -9.35 -8.28
N ARG A 47 -23.85 -10.52 -7.96
CA ARG A 47 -22.54 -10.58 -7.28
C ARG A 47 -21.45 -10.16 -8.26
N ALA A 48 -20.71 -9.11 -7.90
CA ALA A 48 -19.54 -8.69 -8.65
C ALA A 48 -18.38 -9.69 -8.48
N PRO A 49 -17.57 -9.93 -9.52
CA PRO A 49 -16.33 -10.69 -9.39
C PRO A 49 -15.33 -9.93 -8.51
N LEU A 50 -14.75 -10.60 -7.51
CA LEU A 50 -13.80 -9.99 -6.55
C LEU A 50 -12.35 -9.95 -7.08
N VAL A 51 -12.04 -10.80 -8.07
CA VAL A 51 -10.72 -10.89 -8.69
C VAL A 51 -10.88 -10.56 -10.16
N LEU A 52 -10.23 -9.48 -10.58
CA LEU A 52 -10.24 -9.02 -11.96
C LEU A 52 -9.02 -9.58 -12.71
N GLY A 53 -9.12 -9.62 -14.04
CA GLY A 53 -7.96 -9.83 -14.89
C GLY A 53 -7.59 -11.30 -15.22
N ASP A 54 -8.49 -12.26 -14.96
CA ASP A 54 -8.37 -13.70 -15.25
C ASP A 54 -6.95 -14.26 -15.00
N ARG A 55 -6.45 -14.03 -13.79
CA ARG A 55 -5.09 -14.42 -13.38
C ARG A 55 -5.03 -15.92 -13.10
N SER A 56 -3.96 -16.59 -13.52
CA SER A 56 -3.68 -17.96 -13.12
C SER A 56 -3.14 -18.02 -11.69
N PHE A 57 -3.26 -19.17 -11.01
CA PHE A 57 -2.71 -19.35 -9.66
C PHE A 57 -1.20 -19.06 -9.57
N GLY A 58 -0.43 -19.47 -10.58
CA GLY A 58 1.01 -19.16 -10.65
C GLY A 58 1.27 -17.66 -10.70
N GLN A 59 0.50 -16.91 -11.51
CA GLN A 59 0.65 -15.45 -11.58
C GLN A 59 0.34 -14.76 -10.26
N VAL A 60 -0.64 -15.27 -9.50
CA VAL A 60 -0.95 -14.73 -8.17
C VAL A 60 0.23 -14.95 -7.23
N THR A 61 0.80 -16.15 -7.22
CA THR A 61 1.99 -16.47 -6.42
C THR A 61 3.16 -15.57 -6.80
N ASP A 62 3.46 -15.45 -8.10
CA ASP A 62 4.58 -14.64 -8.60
C ASP A 62 4.43 -13.16 -8.21
N ILE A 63 3.22 -12.61 -8.26
CA ILE A 63 2.94 -11.23 -7.87
C ILE A 63 3.13 -11.04 -6.36
N VAL A 64 2.52 -11.90 -5.54
CA VAL A 64 2.53 -11.73 -4.07
C VAL A 64 3.92 -12.00 -3.51
N CYS A 65 4.52 -13.13 -3.87
CA CYS A 65 5.87 -13.50 -3.42
C CYS A 65 6.93 -12.55 -3.99
N GLY A 66 6.74 -12.06 -5.22
CA GLY A 66 7.66 -11.12 -5.86
C GLY A 66 7.90 -9.84 -5.03
N TYR A 67 6.91 -9.33 -4.31
CA TYR A 67 7.11 -8.18 -3.41
C TYR A 67 7.97 -8.51 -2.18
N ALA A 68 7.89 -9.73 -1.67
CA ALA A 68 8.64 -10.16 -0.49
C ALA A 68 10.08 -10.58 -0.84
N GLU A 69 10.28 -11.16 -2.02
CA GLU A 69 11.58 -11.61 -2.51
C GLU A 69 12.41 -10.47 -3.12
N ALA A 70 11.75 -9.39 -3.56
CA ALA A 70 12.42 -8.22 -4.11
C ALA A 70 13.27 -7.49 -3.04
N PRO A 71 14.40 -6.89 -3.44
CA PRO A 71 15.19 -6.07 -2.53
C PRO A 71 14.38 -4.87 -2.05
N MET A 72 14.55 -4.54 -0.77
CA MET A 72 13.83 -3.46 -0.11
C MET A 72 14.07 -2.10 -0.81
N PRO A 73 13.02 -1.35 -1.17
CA PRO A 73 13.19 -0.07 -1.84
C PRO A 73 13.69 1.00 -0.85
N LYS A 74 14.65 1.81 -1.30
CA LYS A 74 15.21 2.93 -0.51
C LYS A 74 14.18 3.88 0.13
N PRO A 75 13.09 4.30 -0.55
CA PRO A 75 12.09 5.16 0.08
C PRO A 75 11.35 4.48 1.24
N TRP A 76 11.18 3.15 1.22
CA TRP A 76 10.55 2.43 2.35
C TRP A 76 11.39 2.55 3.62
N LEU A 77 12.72 2.45 3.49
CA LEU A 77 13.63 2.60 4.63
C LEU A 77 13.56 4.03 5.20
N MET A 78 13.48 5.06 4.35
CA MET A 78 13.30 6.44 4.80
C MET A 78 11.99 6.66 5.56
N ALA A 79 10.88 6.11 5.04
CA ALA A 79 9.60 6.18 5.74
C ALA A 79 9.69 5.46 7.09
N PHE A 80 10.24 4.25 7.13
CA PHE A 80 10.39 3.46 8.34
C PHE A 80 11.21 4.19 9.41
N THR A 81 12.33 4.82 9.05
CA THR A 81 13.18 5.55 10.02
C THR A 81 12.47 6.77 10.60
N ILE A 82 11.72 7.51 9.78
CA ILE A 82 10.95 8.68 10.25
C ILE A 82 9.88 8.24 11.26
N PHE A 83 9.04 7.28 10.89
CA PHE A 83 7.97 6.81 11.77
C PHE A 83 8.49 6.12 13.03
N SER A 84 9.57 5.34 12.92
CA SER A 84 10.23 4.72 14.07
C SER A 84 10.78 5.78 15.04
N SER A 85 11.33 6.88 14.52
CA SER A 85 11.82 7.99 15.35
C SER A 85 10.69 8.70 16.11
N VAL A 86 9.54 8.92 15.46
CA VAL A 86 8.34 9.47 16.11
C VAL A 86 7.79 8.51 17.17
N ALA A 87 7.77 7.20 16.90
CA ALA A 87 7.36 6.19 17.87
C ALA A 87 8.29 6.14 19.10
N ALA A 88 9.60 6.25 18.88
CA ALA A 88 10.59 6.34 19.96
C ALA A 88 10.39 7.60 20.81
N LEU A 89 10.13 8.76 20.18
CA LEU A 89 9.80 9.99 20.90
C LEU A 89 8.53 9.82 21.74
N GLY A 90 7.45 9.26 21.18
CA GLY A 90 6.22 8.98 21.92
C GLY A 90 6.45 8.07 23.12
N THR A 91 7.25 7.02 22.95
CA THR A 91 7.66 6.13 24.05
C THR A 91 8.42 6.89 25.14
N GLY A 92 9.34 7.78 24.74
CA GLY A 92 10.07 8.66 25.65
C GLY A 92 9.16 9.61 26.43
N MET A 93 8.15 10.19 25.78
CA MET A 93 7.16 11.06 26.43
C MET A 93 6.27 10.31 27.42
N ILE A 94 5.90 9.06 27.12
CA ILE A 94 5.16 8.20 28.06
C ILE A 94 6.02 7.88 29.29
N LEU A 95 7.29 7.52 29.09
CA LEU A 95 8.20 7.26 30.21
C LEU A 95 8.40 8.51 31.08
N TYR A 96 8.56 9.67 30.45
CA TYR A 96 8.66 10.95 31.14
C TYR A 96 7.41 11.24 31.98
N LEU A 97 6.21 11.02 31.42
CA LEU A 97 4.93 11.17 32.13
C LEU A 97 4.85 10.28 33.37
N ILE A 98 5.29 9.02 33.28
CA ILE A 98 5.25 8.09 34.42
C ILE A 98 6.19 8.55 35.54
N ILE A 99 7.39 9.03 35.19
CA ILE A 99 8.42 9.42 36.18
C ILE A 99 8.08 10.76 36.84
N THR A 100 7.59 11.73 36.07
CA THR A 100 7.33 13.10 36.56
C THR A 100 5.89 13.33 37.04
N GLY A 101 4.97 12.44 36.67
CA GLY A 101 3.56 12.48 37.05
C GLY A 101 2.67 13.21 36.04
N VAL A 102 1.36 13.01 36.19
CA VAL A 102 0.32 13.50 35.26
C VAL A 102 0.23 15.03 35.22
N GLY A 103 0.77 15.73 36.22
CA GLY A 103 0.77 17.20 36.29
C GLY A 103 1.50 17.90 35.13
N VAL A 104 2.40 17.20 34.41
CA VAL A 104 3.07 17.70 33.20
C VAL A 104 2.08 18.07 32.10
N TRP A 105 0.90 17.44 32.08
CA TRP A 105 -0.13 17.73 31.09
C TRP A 105 -0.76 19.12 31.27
N GLY A 106 -0.54 19.76 32.44
CA GLY A 106 -1.14 21.07 32.72
C GLY A 106 -2.66 21.03 32.86
N LEU A 107 -3.20 19.87 33.27
CA LEU A 107 -4.62 19.72 33.60
C LEU A 107 -4.99 20.69 34.73
N ASN A 108 -6.07 21.44 34.53
CA ASN A 108 -6.61 22.33 35.56
C ASN A 108 -7.50 21.51 36.51
N ASN A 109 -7.58 21.89 37.78
CA ASN A 109 -8.30 21.18 38.85
C ASN A 109 -9.83 21.05 38.66
N GLN A 110 -10.38 21.49 37.52
CA GLN A 110 -11.79 21.35 37.15
C GLN A 110 -11.98 20.49 35.88
N VAL A 111 -10.91 20.19 35.15
CA VAL A 111 -10.92 19.40 33.91
C VAL A 111 -9.79 18.38 34.00
N ASP A 112 -10.12 17.21 34.55
CA ASP A 112 -9.16 16.11 34.78
C ASP A 112 -9.06 15.16 33.58
N TRP A 113 -9.67 15.51 32.44
CA TRP A 113 -9.54 14.77 31.19
C TRP A 113 -9.28 15.71 30.02
N ALA A 114 -8.09 15.54 29.44
CA ALA A 114 -7.68 16.09 28.17
C ALA A 114 -6.92 14.98 27.40
N TRP A 115 -6.34 15.33 26.26
CA TRP A 115 -5.70 14.38 25.33
C TRP A 115 -4.47 13.69 25.91
#